data_AF-A0A349JQU7-F1
#
_entry.id   AF-A0A349JQU7-F1
#
_cell.length_a   1.000
_cell.length_b   1.000
_cell.length_c   1.000
_cell.angle_alpha   90.00
_cell.angle_beta   90.00
_cell.angle_gamma   90.00
#
_symmetry.space_group_name_H-M   'P 1'
#
loop_
_entity.id
_entity.type
_entity.pdbx_description
1 polymer ?
#
loop_
_entity_poly.entity_id
_entity_poly.type
_entity_poly.pdbx_seq_one_letter_code
_entity_poly.pdbx_strand_id
1 'polypeptide(L)'
;MSYQGAGWLERPERVAEEMPDEMVAMMGLEDGDVVADIGAGSGYFTRRMARIVAPTGTVYAVDIQPEMLEILQGHVEEEGVTGVVPVLSEFDDPKLPEGEIDWILLVDVYHEFGNHEAMLAKMLEALKSDGRVALLEYRVEDGSGDHIKGDHRMSVRQVLSEWGPAGFELVELHEFLPSQHMFIFRPSGGEGMAHYDLLEAIREGHIEMVSSDLGAETVELTIRRTRPEPMVITLPVGTYFETPGRASDLIALRDGVVVLLEDGPEVWQVLARNVQATLPAPGPQDEFEIQSADERVGMRDVMWLYQGMNLQPEIEPLIQQLSLSIASGNPGYAELAELASRTPYAPEEIVGLAVAYTDSSGTDVTTKRIWAERDRFVPALTDPGLRRFFETR
;
A
#
# COMPACT_ATOMS: atom_id res chain seq x y z
N MET A 1 8.20 -15.04 3.69
CA MET A 1 8.01 -15.86 4.93
C MET A 1 8.99 -17.05 4.96
N SER A 2 9.42 -17.58 6.12
CA SER A 2 10.23 -18.83 6.17
C SER A 2 9.36 -20.09 6.10
N TYR A 3 9.87 -21.20 5.54
CA TYR A 3 9.20 -22.51 5.47
C TYR A 3 8.66 -23.03 6.80
N GLN A 4 9.22 -22.61 7.93
CA GLN A 4 8.71 -22.94 9.26
C GLN A 4 7.29 -22.40 9.52
N GLY A 5 6.90 -21.35 8.79
CA GLY A 5 5.58 -20.72 8.83
C GLY A 5 4.60 -21.27 7.78
N ALA A 6 4.98 -22.26 6.96
CA ALA A 6 4.17 -22.73 5.84
C ALA A 6 2.72 -23.11 6.22
N GLY A 7 2.50 -23.62 7.43
CA GLY A 7 1.15 -23.95 7.93
C GLY A 7 0.20 -22.74 8.01
N TRP A 8 0.72 -21.51 8.13
CA TRP A 8 -0.09 -20.28 8.11
C TRP A 8 -0.68 -20.00 6.72
N LEU A 9 0.00 -20.43 5.64
CA LEU A 9 -0.48 -20.27 4.27
C LEU A 9 -1.71 -21.15 3.98
N GLU A 10 -1.88 -22.23 4.74
CA GLU A 10 -2.98 -23.20 4.65
C GLU A 10 -4.12 -22.93 5.66
N ARG A 11 -4.05 -21.83 6.41
CA ARG A 11 -5.04 -21.52 7.45
C ARG A 11 -6.46 -21.40 6.86
N PRO A 12 -7.50 -21.98 7.48
CA PRO A 12 -8.86 -21.91 6.95
C PRO A 12 -9.41 -20.49 6.79
N GLU A 13 -8.99 -19.57 7.66
CA GLU A 13 -9.41 -18.16 7.68
C GLU A 13 -9.09 -17.45 6.36
N ARG A 14 -8.04 -17.89 5.66
CA ARG A 14 -7.61 -17.35 4.35
C ARG A 14 -8.73 -17.33 3.31
N VAL A 15 -9.67 -18.29 3.37
CA VAL A 15 -10.82 -18.32 2.46
C VAL A 15 -11.70 -17.08 2.60
N ALA A 16 -11.92 -16.62 3.84
CA ALA A 16 -12.73 -15.43 4.10
C ALA A 16 -11.91 -14.14 3.99
N GLU A 17 -10.61 -14.19 4.32
CA GLU A 17 -9.72 -13.03 4.33
C GLU A 17 -9.21 -12.63 2.93
N GLU A 18 -8.95 -13.61 2.07
CA GLU A 18 -8.25 -13.41 0.79
C GLU A 18 -9.05 -13.91 -0.44
N MET A 19 -10.21 -14.55 -0.23
CA MET A 19 -11.12 -15.03 -1.30
C MET A 19 -10.38 -15.73 -2.48
N PRO A 20 -9.58 -16.77 -2.20
CA PRO A 20 -8.63 -17.32 -3.16
C PRO A 20 -9.29 -17.98 -4.37
N ASP A 21 -10.51 -18.50 -4.22
CA ASP A 21 -11.22 -19.18 -5.31
C ASP A 21 -11.79 -18.14 -6.30
N GLU A 22 -12.34 -17.03 -5.79
CA GLU A 22 -12.82 -15.90 -6.59
C GLU A 22 -11.69 -15.20 -7.32
N MET A 23 -10.55 -15.04 -6.65
CA MET A 23 -9.32 -14.52 -7.23
C MET A 23 -8.85 -15.40 -8.40
N VAL A 24 -8.73 -16.73 -8.21
CA VAL A 24 -8.27 -17.63 -9.29
C VAL A 24 -9.30 -17.64 -10.43
N ALA A 25 -10.59 -17.57 -10.12
CA ALA A 25 -11.64 -17.46 -11.13
C ALA A 25 -11.51 -16.18 -11.98
N MET A 26 -11.07 -15.07 -11.37
CA MET A 26 -10.85 -13.79 -12.05
C MET A 26 -9.73 -13.87 -13.10
N MET A 27 -8.72 -14.72 -12.91
CA MET A 27 -7.67 -14.97 -13.91
C MET A 27 -8.21 -15.65 -15.19
N GLY A 28 -9.39 -16.27 -15.15
CA GLY A 28 -10.00 -16.88 -16.35
C GLY A 28 -9.17 -18.00 -16.96
N LEU A 29 -8.44 -18.77 -16.13
CA LEU A 29 -7.59 -19.88 -16.57
C LEU A 29 -8.40 -20.97 -17.31
N GLU A 30 -7.80 -21.55 -18.34
CA GLU A 30 -8.37 -22.64 -19.16
C GLU A 30 -7.47 -23.89 -19.17
N ASP A 31 -8.03 -25.05 -19.55
CA ASP A 31 -7.24 -26.27 -19.80
C ASP A 31 -6.22 -25.99 -20.92
N GLY A 32 -4.95 -26.29 -20.64
CA GLY A 32 -3.86 -26.05 -21.58
C GLY A 32 -2.98 -24.85 -21.25
N ASP A 33 -3.43 -23.95 -20.37
CA ASP A 33 -2.64 -22.78 -19.98
C ASP A 33 -1.34 -23.17 -19.27
N VAL A 34 -0.29 -22.40 -19.55
CA VAL A 34 1.00 -22.49 -18.87
C VAL A 34 1.11 -21.35 -17.87
N VAL A 35 1.09 -21.67 -16.59
CA VAL A 35 1.01 -20.70 -15.50
C VAL A 35 2.25 -20.77 -14.63
N ALA A 36 2.74 -19.64 -14.10
CA ALA A 36 3.76 -19.60 -13.07
C ALA A 36 3.19 -19.04 -11.76
N ASP A 37 3.35 -19.77 -10.67
CA ASP A 37 3.06 -19.33 -9.29
C ASP A 37 4.39 -18.90 -8.67
N ILE A 38 4.71 -17.59 -8.69
CA ILE A 38 5.96 -17.08 -8.14
C ILE A 38 5.76 -16.80 -6.65
N GLY A 39 6.61 -17.40 -5.81
CA GLY A 39 6.40 -17.42 -4.36
C GLY A 39 5.41 -18.49 -3.92
N ALA A 40 5.42 -19.65 -4.59
CA ALA A 40 4.40 -20.69 -4.43
C ALA A 40 4.21 -21.18 -2.99
N GLY A 41 5.24 -21.07 -2.12
CA GLY A 41 5.18 -21.45 -0.73
C GLY A 41 4.74 -22.91 -0.55
N SER A 42 3.66 -23.14 0.21
CA SER A 42 3.08 -24.47 0.41
C SER A 42 2.32 -25.04 -0.80
N GLY A 43 2.23 -24.29 -1.90
CA GLY A 43 1.48 -24.65 -3.11
C GLY A 43 -0.02 -24.41 -3.01
N TYR A 44 -0.45 -23.47 -2.16
CA TYR A 44 -1.86 -23.16 -1.93
C TYR A 44 -2.60 -22.74 -3.21
N PHE A 45 -2.01 -21.82 -4.00
CA PHE A 45 -2.55 -21.39 -5.29
C PHE A 45 -2.14 -22.34 -6.42
N THR A 46 -0.90 -22.83 -6.43
CA THR A 46 -0.41 -23.86 -7.36
C THR A 46 -1.42 -25.00 -7.54
N ARG A 47 -1.87 -25.63 -6.44
CA ARG A 47 -2.80 -26.77 -6.49
C ARG A 47 -4.19 -26.38 -6.99
N ARG A 48 -4.62 -25.13 -6.82
CA ARG A 48 -5.90 -24.62 -7.34
C ARG A 48 -5.82 -24.42 -8.85
N MET A 49 -4.80 -23.72 -9.31
CA MET A 49 -4.58 -23.47 -10.74
C MET A 49 -4.34 -24.78 -11.51
N ALA A 50 -3.57 -25.72 -10.95
CA ALA A 50 -3.27 -27.00 -11.57
C ALA A 50 -4.52 -27.86 -11.82
N ARG A 51 -5.56 -27.75 -10.97
CA ARG A 51 -6.85 -28.43 -11.19
C ARG A 51 -7.64 -27.88 -12.37
N ILE A 52 -7.34 -26.66 -12.80
CA ILE A 52 -8.01 -25.97 -13.91
C ILE A 52 -7.26 -26.23 -15.21
N VAL A 53 -5.94 -26.05 -15.20
CA VAL A 53 -5.14 -26.07 -16.42
C VAL A 53 -4.72 -27.46 -16.87
N ALA A 54 -4.69 -28.46 -15.97
CA ALA A 54 -4.39 -29.85 -16.29
C ALA A 54 -5.61 -30.58 -16.89
N PRO A 55 -5.42 -31.60 -17.75
CA PRO A 55 -4.18 -32.36 -17.96
C PRO A 55 -3.26 -31.82 -19.07
N THR A 56 -3.68 -30.81 -19.82
CA THR A 56 -2.90 -30.36 -21.00
C THR A 56 -2.01 -29.15 -20.72
N GLY A 57 -2.28 -28.40 -19.67
CA GLY A 57 -1.49 -27.27 -19.20
C GLY A 57 -0.49 -27.63 -18.11
N THR A 58 0.19 -26.62 -17.58
CA THR A 58 1.24 -26.79 -16.56
C THR A 58 1.30 -25.60 -15.63
N VAL A 59 1.48 -25.84 -14.33
CA VAL A 59 1.81 -24.81 -13.33
C VAL A 59 3.26 -24.97 -12.90
N TYR A 60 4.09 -23.98 -13.24
CA TYR A 60 5.43 -23.81 -12.69
C TYR A 60 5.33 -23.21 -11.29
N ALA A 61 5.57 -24.02 -10.26
CA ALA A 61 5.54 -23.59 -8.87
C ALA A 61 6.93 -23.13 -8.45
N VAL A 62 7.14 -21.81 -8.39
CA VAL A 62 8.45 -21.19 -8.22
C VAL A 62 8.61 -20.72 -6.77
N ASP A 63 9.66 -21.18 -6.11
CA ASP A 63 10.03 -20.70 -4.78
C ASP A 63 11.57 -20.68 -4.61
N ILE A 64 12.08 -19.76 -3.80
CA ILE A 64 13.52 -19.63 -3.52
C ILE A 64 13.97 -20.61 -2.42
N GLN A 65 13.03 -21.11 -1.61
CA GLN A 65 13.30 -22.04 -0.51
C GLN A 65 13.08 -23.49 -0.97
N PRO A 66 14.13 -24.33 -1.04
CA PRO A 66 13.98 -25.74 -1.36
C PRO A 66 12.98 -26.46 -0.46
N GLU A 67 12.90 -26.09 0.83
CA GLU A 67 11.98 -26.67 1.80
C GLU A 67 10.50 -26.36 1.47
N MET A 68 10.20 -25.19 0.90
CA MET A 68 8.83 -24.89 0.43
C MET A 68 8.44 -25.78 -0.74
N LEU A 69 9.37 -26.01 -1.68
CA LEU A 69 9.14 -26.92 -2.80
C LEU A 69 8.90 -28.37 -2.34
N GLU A 70 9.62 -28.84 -1.33
CA GLU A 70 9.37 -30.16 -0.73
C GLU A 70 7.98 -30.25 -0.08
N ILE A 71 7.56 -29.23 0.67
CA ILE A 71 6.22 -29.16 1.28
C ILE A 71 5.13 -29.16 0.20
N LEU A 72 5.28 -28.31 -0.81
CA LEU A 72 4.36 -28.20 -1.94
C LEU A 72 4.22 -29.53 -2.69
N GLN A 73 5.34 -30.22 -2.97
CA GLN A 73 5.31 -31.53 -3.61
C GLN A 73 4.53 -32.55 -2.78
N GLY A 74 4.74 -32.57 -1.47
CA GLY A 74 3.97 -33.42 -0.54
C GLY A 74 2.47 -33.18 -0.66
N HIS A 75 2.02 -31.93 -0.63
CA HIS A 75 0.61 -31.59 -0.80
C HIS A 75 0.05 -31.98 -2.19
N VAL A 76 0.83 -31.77 -3.25
CA VAL A 76 0.44 -32.16 -4.63
C VAL A 76 0.23 -33.67 -4.73
N GLU A 77 1.14 -34.46 -4.14
CA GLU A 77 1.06 -35.92 -4.12
C GLU A 77 -0.12 -36.42 -3.27
N GLU A 78 -0.32 -35.85 -2.08
CA GLU A 78 -1.42 -36.19 -1.17
C GLU A 78 -2.79 -35.93 -1.80
N GLU A 79 -2.92 -34.85 -2.57
CA GLU A 79 -4.17 -34.46 -3.25
C GLU A 79 -4.34 -35.10 -4.63
N GLY A 80 -3.31 -35.78 -5.15
CA GLY A 80 -3.33 -36.38 -6.49
C GLY A 80 -3.44 -35.37 -7.63
N VAL A 81 -2.92 -34.16 -7.43
CA VAL A 81 -2.92 -33.09 -8.44
C VAL A 81 -1.79 -33.35 -9.44
N THR A 82 -2.05 -33.12 -10.74
CA THR A 82 -1.09 -33.31 -11.83
C THR A 82 -0.77 -31.99 -12.52
N GLY A 83 0.26 -31.97 -13.37
CA GLY A 83 0.61 -30.78 -14.16
C GLY A 83 1.31 -29.70 -13.35
N VAL A 84 1.98 -30.06 -12.25
CA VAL A 84 2.79 -29.15 -11.44
C VAL A 84 4.28 -29.44 -11.66
N VAL A 85 5.05 -28.39 -11.95
CA VAL A 85 6.51 -28.44 -12.09
C VAL A 85 7.13 -27.50 -11.05
N PRO A 86 7.75 -28.04 -9.99
CA PRO A 86 8.45 -27.20 -9.01
C PRO A 86 9.74 -26.65 -9.60
N VAL A 87 10.01 -25.37 -9.35
CA VAL A 87 11.17 -24.63 -9.86
C VAL A 87 11.84 -23.90 -8.69
N LEU A 88 13.14 -24.15 -8.51
CA LEU A 88 13.96 -23.41 -7.55
C LEU A 88 14.45 -22.13 -8.23
N SER A 89 13.98 -20.97 -7.75
CA SER A 89 14.42 -19.67 -8.26
C SER A 89 15.74 -19.20 -7.67
N GLU A 90 16.25 -18.12 -8.24
CA GLU A 90 17.29 -17.29 -7.63
C GLU A 90 16.69 -15.95 -7.15
N PHE A 91 17.52 -15.14 -6.51
CA PHE A 91 17.11 -13.85 -5.95
C PHE A 91 16.55 -12.86 -6.98
N ASP A 92 17.00 -12.96 -8.23
CA ASP A 92 16.72 -12.05 -9.33
C ASP A 92 16.26 -12.76 -10.62
N ASP A 93 15.99 -14.07 -10.55
CA ASP A 93 15.60 -14.89 -11.72
C ASP A 93 14.64 -16.01 -11.29
N PRO A 94 13.39 -16.05 -11.80
CA PRO A 94 12.42 -17.08 -11.46
C PRO A 94 12.71 -18.43 -12.15
N LYS A 95 13.72 -18.49 -13.05
CA LYS A 95 14.13 -19.68 -13.81
C LYS A 95 12.99 -20.28 -14.64
N LEU A 96 12.13 -19.42 -15.17
CA LEU A 96 11.03 -19.79 -16.06
C LEU A 96 11.50 -19.91 -17.52
N PRO A 97 10.84 -20.73 -18.35
CA PRO A 97 11.09 -20.79 -19.78
C PRO A 97 10.71 -19.46 -20.47
N GLU A 98 11.55 -19.02 -21.41
CA GLU A 98 11.35 -17.76 -22.16
C GLU A 98 10.18 -17.88 -23.16
N GLY A 99 9.28 -16.90 -23.16
CA GLY A 99 8.18 -16.78 -24.12
C GLY A 99 7.12 -17.89 -24.08
N GLU A 100 7.01 -18.62 -22.96
CA GLU A 100 6.12 -19.77 -22.83
C GLU A 100 4.97 -19.57 -21.84
N ILE A 101 5.02 -18.56 -20.97
CA ILE A 101 4.06 -18.39 -19.87
C ILE A 101 2.83 -17.59 -20.31
N ASP A 102 1.64 -18.15 -20.13
CA ASP A 102 0.33 -17.51 -20.35
C ASP A 102 -0.03 -16.59 -19.18
N TRP A 103 0.18 -17.08 -17.95
CA TRP A 103 -0.13 -16.34 -16.72
C TRP A 103 1.00 -16.42 -15.70
N ILE A 104 1.37 -15.29 -15.11
CA ILE A 104 2.15 -15.25 -13.87
C ILE A 104 1.22 -14.85 -12.74
N LEU A 105 1.35 -15.52 -11.61
CA LEU A 105 0.69 -15.17 -10.36
C LEU A 105 1.73 -14.78 -9.31
N LEU A 106 1.46 -13.69 -8.60
CA LEU A 106 2.17 -13.23 -7.41
C LEU A 106 1.13 -12.93 -6.33
N VAL A 107 1.19 -13.61 -5.18
CA VAL A 107 0.30 -13.34 -4.03
C VAL A 107 1.15 -13.04 -2.80
N ASP A 108 1.10 -11.80 -2.33
CA ASP A 108 1.80 -11.32 -1.13
C ASP A 108 3.29 -11.69 -1.11
N VAL A 109 3.96 -11.50 -2.26
CA VAL A 109 5.37 -11.90 -2.43
C VAL A 109 6.20 -10.82 -3.13
N TYR A 110 5.59 -9.92 -3.89
CA TYR A 110 6.35 -8.96 -4.68
C TYR A 110 7.10 -7.98 -3.74
N HIS A 111 6.49 -7.62 -2.61
CA HIS A 111 7.16 -6.87 -1.53
C HIS A 111 8.37 -7.61 -0.89
N GLU A 112 8.49 -8.93 -1.07
CA GLU A 112 9.65 -9.70 -0.59
C GLU A 112 10.83 -9.70 -1.59
N PHE A 113 10.64 -9.18 -2.82
CA PHE A 113 11.70 -9.13 -3.82
C PHE A 113 12.77 -8.11 -3.45
N GLY A 114 13.98 -8.60 -3.17
CA GLY A 114 15.10 -7.71 -2.89
C GLY A 114 15.69 -7.02 -4.14
N ASN A 115 15.34 -7.49 -5.35
CA ASN A 115 15.62 -6.81 -6.62
C ASN A 115 14.43 -6.98 -7.59
N HIS A 116 13.37 -6.21 -7.35
CA HIS A 116 12.15 -6.27 -8.15
C HIS A 116 12.40 -5.95 -9.63
N GLU A 117 13.30 -5.01 -9.97
CA GLU A 117 13.59 -4.63 -11.35
C GLU A 117 14.11 -5.82 -12.18
N ALA A 118 15.06 -6.58 -11.64
CA ALA A 118 15.61 -7.74 -12.33
C ALA A 118 14.59 -8.89 -12.44
N MET A 119 13.80 -9.12 -11.38
CA MET A 119 12.74 -10.13 -11.39
C MET A 119 11.67 -9.79 -12.42
N LEU A 120 11.21 -8.55 -12.48
CA LEU A 120 10.24 -8.07 -13.48
C LEU A 120 10.77 -8.22 -14.91
N ALA A 121 12.05 -7.92 -15.14
CA ALA A 121 12.67 -8.12 -16.46
C ALA A 121 12.64 -9.60 -16.88
N LYS A 122 12.93 -10.52 -15.95
CA LYS A 122 12.89 -11.96 -16.22
C LYS A 122 11.46 -12.50 -16.38
N MET A 123 10.51 -11.97 -15.63
CA MET A 123 9.09 -12.25 -15.83
C MET A 123 8.63 -11.83 -17.23
N LEU A 124 9.06 -10.65 -17.69
CA LEU A 124 8.75 -10.15 -19.03
C LEU A 124 9.35 -11.05 -20.14
N GLU A 125 10.56 -11.56 -19.94
CA GLU A 125 11.19 -12.54 -20.86
C GLU A 125 10.44 -13.88 -20.88
N ALA A 126 9.87 -14.31 -19.75
CA ALA A 126 9.13 -15.58 -19.63
C ALA A 126 7.73 -15.54 -20.25
N LEU A 127 7.06 -14.38 -20.23
CA LEU A 127 5.70 -14.22 -20.73
C LEU A 127 5.61 -14.36 -22.26
N LYS A 128 4.53 -14.97 -22.73
CA LYS A 128 4.07 -14.82 -24.12
C LYS A 128 3.73 -13.35 -24.38
N SER A 129 3.69 -12.96 -25.66
CA SER A 129 3.35 -11.58 -26.05
C SER A 129 1.96 -11.12 -25.63
N ASP A 130 1.03 -12.06 -25.44
CA ASP A 130 -0.34 -11.85 -24.95
C ASP A 130 -0.55 -12.37 -23.51
N GLY A 131 0.53 -12.82 -22.86
CA GLY A 131 0.51 -13.30 -21.48
C GLY A 131 0.18 -12.19 -20.49
N ARG A 132 -0.27 -12.59 -19.31
CA ARG A 132 -0.74 -11.69 -18.26
C ARG A 132 -0.09 -11.98 -16.92
N VAL A 133 -0.12 -10.99 -16.04
CA VAL A 133 0.31 -11.14 -14.65
C VAL A 133 -0.83 -10.73 -13.73
N ALA A 134 -1.18 -11.61 -12.79
CA ALA A 134 -2.01 -11.27 -11.64
C ALA A 134 -1.09 -10.97 -10.45
N LEU A 135 -1.11 -9.73 -9.96
CA LEU A 135 -0.41 -9.32 -8.75
C LEU A 135 -1.44 -9.04 -7.65
N LEU A 136 -1.24 -9.66 -6.49
CA LEU A 136 -2.01 -9.40 -5.30
C LEU A 136 -1.10 -8.95 -4.16
N GLU A 137 -1.45 -7.80 -3.59
CA GLU A 137 -0.75 -7.20 -2.47
C GLU A 137 -1.76 -6.57 -1.51
N TYR A 138 -1.49 -6.65 -0.21
CA TYR A 138 -2.32 -5.99 0.80
C TYR A 138 -2.32 -4.47 0.59
N ARG A 139 -3.52 -3.89 0.65
CA ARG A 139 -3.73 -2.47 0.35
C ARG A 139 -3.32 -1.55 1.48
N VAL A 140 -2.96 -0.33 1.10
CA VAL A 140 -2.57 0.75 1.99
C VAL A 140 -3.74 1.71 2.23
N GLU A 141 -4.54 1.95 1.20
CA GLU A 141 -5.32 3.16 0.96
C GLU A 141 -6.45 3.36 1.99
N ASP A 142 -7.24 2.32 2.22
CA ASP A 142 -8.45 2.38 3.06
C ASP A 142 -8.25 1.83 4.48
N GLY A 143 -7.05 1.32 4.78
CA GLY A 143 -6.72 0.72 6.08
C GLY A 143 -7.22 -0.70 6.31
N SER A 144 -7.92 -1.31 5.37
CA SER A 144 -8.36 -2.71 5.53
C SER A 144 -7.18 -3.67 5.61
N GLY A 145 -6.01 -3.31 5.05
CA GLY A 145 -4.72 -3.99 5.23
C GLY A 145 -3.98 -3.71 6.54
N ASP A 146 -4.47 -2.88 7.46
CA ASP A 146 -3.75 -2.48 8.69
C ASP A 146 -3.45 -3.62 9.68
N HIS A 147 -4.08 -4.76 9.51
CA HIS A 147 -3.79 -5.99 10.26
C HIS A 147 -2.48 -6.68 9.79
N ILE A 148 -1.92 -6.25 8.67
CA ILE A 148 -0.65 -6.71 8.10
C ILE A 148 0.46 -5.69 8.42
N LYS A 149 1.71 -6.16 8.46
CA LYS A 149 2.86 -5.29 8.71
C LYS A 149 3.02 -4.26 7.58
N GLY A 150 3.44 -3.05 7.94
CA GLY A 150 3.63 -1.94 7.00
C GLY A 150 4.47 -2.25 5.77
N ASP A 151 5.54 -3.04 5.93
CA ASP A 151 6.46 -3.47 4.88
C ASP A 151 5.96 -4.65 4.02
N HIS A 152 4.75 -5.14 4.28
CA HIS A 152 4.09 -6.22 3.52
C HIS A 152 2.79 -5.71 2.84
N ARG A 153 2.72 -4.40 2.58
CA ARG A 153 1.58 -3.72 1.94
C ARG A 153 2.10 -2.81 0.86
N MET A 154 1.31 -2.59 -0.18
CA MET A 154 1.68 -1.72 -1.28
C MET A 154 0.48 -0.88 -1.71
N SER A 155 0.74 0.41 -1.98
CA SER A 155 -0.27 1.26 -2.61
C SER A 155 -0.29 1.01 -4.12
N VAL A 156 -1.45 1.22 -4.75
CA VAL A 156 -1.62 1.23 -6.21
C VAL A 156 -0.62 2.19 -6.85
N ARG A 157 -0.43 3.36 -6.25
CA ARG A 157 0.57 4.35 -6.70
C ARG A 157 1.98 3.74 -6.75
N GLN A 158 2.40 3.05 -5.68
CA GLN A 158 3.72 2.43 -5.62
C GLN A 158 3.87 1.37 -6.70
N VAL A 159 2.92 0.42 -6.79
CA VAL A 159 2.93 -0.65 -7.80
C VAL A 159 3.04 -0.08 -9.21
N LEU A 160 2.20 0.89 -9.57
CA LEU A 160 2.22 1.49 -10.92
C LEU A 160 3.54 2.22 -11.22
N SER A 161 4.16 2.85 -10.21
CA SER A 161 5.44 3.53 -10.37
C SER A 161 6.62 2.57 -10.63
N GLU A 162 6.51 1.32 -10.22
CA GLU A 162 7.54 0.29 -10.40
C GLU A 162 7.29 -0.57 -11.66
N TRP A 163 6.05 -0.97 -11.90
CA TRP A 163 5.68 -1.89 -12.99
C TRP A 163 5.66 -1.23 -14.37
N GLY A 164 5.19 0.01 -14.46
CA GLY A 164 5.17 0.77 -15.72
C GLY A 164 6.56 0.89 -16.37
N PRO A 165 7.56 1.43 -15.66
CA PRO A 165 8.94 1.50 -16.15
C PRO A 165 9.59 0.14 -16.44
N ALA A 166 9.12 -0.93 -15.78
CA ALA A 166 9.59 -2.30 -16.02
C ALA A 166 9.00 -2.96 -17.28
N GLY A 167 8.18 -2.24 -18.05
CA GLY A 167 7.63 -2.73 -19.32
C GLY A 167 6.29 -3.44 -19.18
N PHE A 168 5.57 -3.24 -18.08
CA PHE A 168 4.20 -3.73 -17.91
C PHE A 168 3.18 -2.60 -18.04
N GLU A 169 2.03 -2.90 -18.62
CA GLU A 169 0.88 -2.00 -18.64
C GLU A 169 -0.28 -2.61 -17.85
N LEU A 170 -0.93 -1.79 -17.00
CA LEU A 170 -2.12 -2.19 -16.26
C LEU A 170 -3.25 -2.45 -17.26
N VAL A 171 -3.97 -3.55 -17.11
CA VAL A 171 -5.14 -3.91 -17.91
C VAL A 171 -6.40 -3.74 -17.07
N GLU A 172 -6.38 -4.23 -15.84
CA GLU A 172 -7.50 -4.18 -14.90
C GLU A 172 -6.98 -3.99 -13.47
N LEU A 173 -7.73 -3.27 -12.64
CA LEU A 173 -7.53 -3.17 -11.20
C LEU A 173 -8.85 -3.53 -10.50
N HIS A 174 -8.80 -4.57 -9.67
CA HIS A 174 -9.96 -5.14 -9.00
C HIS A 174 -9.89 -4.91 -7.49
N GLU A 175 -10.98 -4.39 -6.95
CA GLU A 175 -11.11 -3.99 -5.54
C GLU A 175 -12.05 -4.89 -4.72
N PHE A 176 -12.52 -6.02 -5.26
CA PHE A 176 -13.52 -6.87 -4.61
C PHE A 176 -12.98 -7.71 -3.44
N LEU A 177 -11.65 -7.83 -3.32
CA LEU A 177 -11.01 -8.58 -2.24
C LEU A 177 -11.08 -7.80 -0.92
N PRO A 178 -11.17 -8.47 0.24
CA PRO A 178 -11.39 -7.80 1.52
C PRO A 178 -10.31 -6.79 1.93
N SER A 179 -9.05 -7.09 1.62
CA SER A 179 -7.90 -6.27 2.06
C SER A 179 -6.73 -6.24 1.06
N GLN A 180 -6.88 -6.81 -0.14
CA GLN A 180 -5.85 -6.85 -1.17
C GLN A 180 -6.30 -6.12 -2.43
N HIS A 181 -5.37 -5.50 -3.15
CA HIS A 181 -5.58 -5.14 -4.55
C HIS A 181 -5.35 -6.37 -5.42
N MET A 182 -6.08 -6.50 -6.53
CA MET A 182 -5.74 -7.44 -7.59
C MET A 182 -5.50 -6.69 -8.89
N PHE A 183 -4.24 -6.60 -9.29
CA PHE A 183 -3.82 -5.99 -10.54
C PHE A 183 -3.70 -7.05 -11.63
N ILE A 184 -4.17 -6.72 -12.83
CA ILE A 184 -3.88 -7.49 -14.04
C ILE A 184 -2.99 -6.65 -14.92
N PHE A 185 -1.77 -7.13 -15.15
CA PHE A 185 -0.81 -6.52 -16.06
C PHE A 185 -0.61 -7.38 -17.29
N ARG A 186 -0.03 -6.78 -18.34
CA ARG A 186 0.54 -7.49 -19.49
C ARG A 186 1.82 -6.81 -19.98
N PRO A 187 2.62 -7.46 -20.84
CA PRO A 187 3.73 -6.81 -21.53
C PRO A 187 3.28 -5.55 -22.29
N SER A 188 4.06 -4.48 -22.20
CA SER A 188 3.76 -3.21 -22.86
C SER A 188 3.74 -3.36 -24.38
N GLY A 189 2.79 -2.68 -25.04
CA GLY A 189 2.68 -2.69 -26.50
C GLY A 189 1.24 -2.74 -27.04
N GLY A 190 0.25 -2.65 -26.15
CA GLY A 190 -1.17 -2.56 -26.52
C GLY A 190 -1.86 -1.35 -25.86
N GLU A 191 -3.20 -1.39 -25.81
CA GLU A 191 -4.03 -0.46 -25.03
C GLU A 191 -4.17 -0.94 -23.57
N GLY A 192 -3.41 -0.36 -22.65
CA GLY A 192 -3.59 -0.52 -21.20
C GLY A 192 -4.62 0.46 -20.62
N MET A 193 -5.03 0.22 -19.38
CA MET A 193 -5.83 1.14 -18.58
C MET A 193 -5.01 2.40 -18.25
N ALA A 194 -5.57 3.56 -18.58
CA ALA A 194 -4.93 4.82 -18.28
C ALA A 194 -4.85 5.02 -16.75
N HIS A 195 -3.77 5.61 -16.27
CA HIS A 195 -3.63 5.94 -14.86
C HIS A 195 -2.87 7.24 -14.69
N TYR A 196 -3.28 8.03 -13.69
CA TYR A 196 -2.74 9.36 -13.44
C TYR A 196 -2.67 9.65 -11.95
N ASP A 197 -1.75 10.52 -11.57
CA ASP A 197 -1.85 11.26 -10.32
C ASP A 197 -3.05 12.23 -10.37
N LEU A 198 -3.74 12.47 -9.25
CA LEU A 198 -4.90 13.36 -9.20
C LEU A 198 -4.64 14.74 -9.81
N LEU A 199 -3.52 15.38 -9.46
CA LEU A 199 -3.22 16.74 -9.95
C LEU A 199 -2.83 16.72 -11.43
N GLU A 200 -2.17 15.66 -11.88
CA GLU A 200 -1.91 15.44 -13.30
C GLU A 200 -3.21 15.27 -14.09
N ALA A 201 -4.13 14.43 -13.58
CA ALA A 201 -5.43 14.17 -14.20
C ALA A 201 -6.27 15.44 -14.36
N ILE A 202 -6.27 16.31 -13.34
CA ILE A 202 -6.95 17.61 -13.39
C ILE A 202 -6.26 18.53 -14.42
N ARG A 203 -4.94 18.67 -14.34
CA ARG A 203 -4.17 19.59 -15.19
C ARG A 203 -4.26 19.24 -16.67
N GLU A 204 -4.24 17.96 -16.99
CA GLU A 204 -4.33 17.46 -18.37
C GLU A 204 -5.77 17.32 -18.88
N GLY A 205 -6.75 17.58 -18.01
CA GLY A 205 -8.16 17.53 -18.36
C GLY A 205 -8.64 16.12 -18.65
N HIS A 206 -8.16 15.12 -17.90
CA HIS A 206 -8.69 13.74 -17.92
C HIS A 206 -9.92 13.62 -17.03
N ILE A 207 -10.01 14.42 -15.96
CA ILE A 207 -11.14 14.45 -15.03
C ILE A 207 -11.63 15.88 -14.74
N GLU A 208 -12.89 15.99 -14.34
CA GLU A 208 -13.44 17.11 -13.59
C GLU A 208 -13.70 16.67 -12.16
N MET A 209 -13.50 17.57 -11.20
CA MET A 209 -13.65 17.24 -9.78
C MET A 209 -14.20 18.44 -9.00
N VAL A 210 -15.03 18.14 -8.01
CA VAL A 210 -15.40 19.06 -6.93
C VAL A 210 -15.03 18.40 -5.60
N SER A 211 -14.42 19.17 -4.70
CA SER A 211 -14.10 18.73 -3.34
C SER A 211 -15.07 19.35 -2.34
N SER A 212 -15.45 18.58 -1.32
CA SER A 212 -16.21 19.06 -0.17
C SER A 212 -15.82 18.29 1.08
N ASP A 213 -15.99 18.92 2.24
CA ASP A 213 -15.70 18.26 3.51
C ASP A 213 -16.88 17.41 4.00
N LEU A 214 -16.60 16.30 4.66
CA LEU A 214 -17.59 15.57 5.45
C LEU A 214 -17.30 15.61 6.95
N GLY A 215 -16.16 16.17 7.36
CA GLY A 215 -15.76 16.38 8.74
C GLY A 215 -14.25 16.25 8.92
N ALA A 216 -13.77 16.43 10.15
CA ALA A 216 -12.35 16.59 10.48
C ALA A 216 -11.38 15.46 10.04
N GLU A 217 -11.88 14.34 9.53
CA GLU A 217 -11.10 13.14 9.20
C GLU A 217 -11.30 12.63 7.76
N THR A 218 -12.13 13.28 6.92
CA THR A 218 -12.41 12.78 5.57
C THR A 218 -12.76 13.91 4.60
N VAL A 219 -12.07 13.93 3.46
CA VAL A 219 -12.42 14.78 2.31
C VAL A 219 -13.21 13.96 1.30
N GLU A 220 -14.34 14.48 0.85
CA GLU A 220 -15.11 13.90 -0.25
C GLU A 220 -14.71 14.58 -1.57
N LEU A 221 -14.29 13.77 -2.53
CA LEU A 221 -14.01 14.19 -3.90
C LEU A 221 -15.09 13.60 -4.81
N THR A 222 -15.91 14.44 -5.40
CA THR A 222 -16.80 14.02 -6.50
C THR A 222 -16.04 14.16 -7.80
N ILE A 223 -15.71 13.03 -8.43
CA ILE A 223 -14.87 12.96 -9.64
C ILE A 223 -15.67 12.46 -10.83
N ARG A 224 -15.45 13.04 -12.00
CA ARG A 224 -16.04 12.60 -13.26
C ARG A 224 -14.96 12.53 -14.34
N ARG A 225 -14.84 11.39 -15.02
CA ARG A 225 -13.99 11.28 -16.20
C ARG A 225 -14.51 12.13 -17.36
N THR A 226 -13.61 12.73 -18.12
CA THR A 226 -13.93 13.55 -19.30
C THR A 226 -13.83 12.77 -20.62
N ARG A 227 -13.26 11.56 -20.55
CA ARG A 227 -13.08 10.63 -21.66
C ARG A 227 -13.73 9.28 -21.35
N PRO A 228 -14.16 8.51 -22.36
CA PRO A 228 -14.89 7.26 -22.15
C PRO A 228 -14.00 6.10 -21.68
N GLU A 229 -12.68 6.20 -21.82
CA GLU A 229 -11.76 5.14 -21.43
C GLU A 229 -11.75 4.97 -19.89
N PRO A 230 -11.79 3.72 -19.38
CA PRO A 230 -11.54 3.44 -17.96
C PRO A 230 -10.19 3.98 -17.51
N MET A 231 -10.12 4.51 -16.29
CA MET A 231 -8.87 5.02 -15.74
C MET A 231 -8.76 4.84 -14.23
N VAL A 232 -7.52 4.78 -13.75
CA VAL A 232 -7.19 4.79 -12.32
C VAL A 232 -6.65 6.16 -11.95
N ILE A 233 -7.22 6.78 -10.92
CA ILE A 233 -6.68 8.00 -10.33
C ILE A 233 -6.06 7.67 -8.98
N THR A 234 -4.81 8.05 -8.80
CA THR A 234 -4.11 7.92 -7.52
C THR A 234 -3.96 9.27 -6.84
N LEU A 235 -3.96 9.27 -5.51
CA LEU A 235 -3.66 10.44 -4.69
C LEU A 235 -2.47 10.11 -3.79
N PRO A 236 -1.37 10.89 -3.82
CA PRO A 236 -0.25 10.65 -2.93
C PRO A 236 -0.59 10.98 -1.48
N VAL A 237 -0.08 10.17 -0.56
CA VAL A 237 -0.01 10.49 0.87
C VAL A 237 0.58 11.89 1.07
N GLY A 238 0.02 12.66 2.00
CA GLY A 238 0.45 14.03 2.23
C GLY A 238 -0.10 15.07 1.26
N THR A 239 -0.96 14.69 0.30
CA THR A 239 -1.71 15.66 -0.51
C THR A 239 -2.46 16.62 0.39
N TYR A 240 -2.35 17.91 0.09
CA TYR A 240 -2.77 18.98 0.98
C TYR A 240 -4.05 19.63 0.46
N PHE A 241 -5.03 19.81 1.34
CA PHE A 241 -6.31 20.45 1.02
C PHE A 241 -6.35 21.79 1.74
N GLU A 242 -5.97 22.83 1.00
CA GLU A 242 -5.90 24.18 1.51
C GLU A 242 -7.29 24.82 1.55
N THR A 243 -7.61 25.44 2.68
CA THR A 243 -8.86 26.19 2.88
C THR A 243 -8.57 27.68 2.91
N PRO A 244 -9.01 28.45 1.89
CA PRO A 244 -8.87 29.90 1.91
C PRO A 244 -9.71 30.54 3.05
N GLY A 245 -9.15 30.68 4.25
CA GLY A 245 -9.95 31.17 5.39
C GLY A 245 -9.34 31.02 6.80
N ARG A 246 -10.22 31.00 7.82
CA ARG A 246 -9.87 30.84 9.25
C ARG A 246 -9.95 29.38 9.74
N ALA A 247 -10.36 28.44 8.88
CA ALA A 247 -10.29 27.00 9.16
C ALA A 247 -8.85 26.53 9.00
N SER A 248 -8.55 25.33 9.51
CA SER A 248 -7.26 24.70 9.22
C SER A 248 -7.36 23.78 8.02
N ASP A 249 -6.26 23.75 7.27
CA ASP A 249 -6.07 22.86 6.15
C ASP A 249 -6.09 21.39 6.59
N LEU A 250 -6.36 20.53 5.62
CA LEU A 250 -6.32 19.08 5.78
C LEU A 250 -5.14 18.50 5.02
N ILE A 251 -4.66 17.35 5.49
CA ILE A 251 -3.63 16.56 4.81
C ILE A 251 -4.08 15.11 4.69
N ALA A 252 -3.90 14.53 3.50
CA ALA A 252 -4.18 13.12 3.26
C ALA A 252 -3.28 12.23 4.12
N LEU A 253 -3.89 11.28 4.83
CA LEU A 253 -3.20 10.38 5.76
C LEU A 253 -2.48 9.24 5.05
N ARG A 254 -2.95 8.88 3.85
CA ARG A 254 -2.53 7.71 3.09
C ARG A 254 -2.51 8.03 1.61
N ASP A 255 -1.81 7.20 0.86
CA ASP A 255 -2.06 7.09 -0.57
C ASP A 255 -3.54 6.75 -0.77
N GLY A 256 -4.10 7.17 -1.89
CA GLY A 256 -5.47 6.88 -2.26
C GLY A 256 -5.56 6.39 -3.68
N VAL A 257 -6.63 5.65 -3.97
CA VAL A 257 -6.99 5.21 -5.31
C VAL A 257 -8.49 5.31 -5.54
N VAL A 258 -8.87 5.64 -6.78
CA VAL A 258 -10.22 5.43 -7.31
C VAL A 258 -10.14 4.88 -8.74
N VAL A 259 -10.99 3.89 -9.06
CA VAL A 259 -11.08 3.29 -10.39
C VAL A 259 -12.35 3.80 -11.06
N LEU A 260 -12.22 4.58 -12.12
CA LEU A 260 -13.33 5.24 -12.81
C LEU A 260 -13.78 4.41 -14.01
N LEU A 261 -14.82 3.60 -13.81
CA LEU A 261 -15.35 2.67 -14.83
C LEU A 261 -16.59 3.21 -15.54
N GLU A 262 -17.35 4.09 -14.89
CA GLU A 262 -18.62 4.61 -15.41
C GLU A 262 -18.50 6.08 -15.86
N ASP A 263 -19.41 6.53 -16.72
CA ASP A 263 -19.41 7.91 -17.24
C ASP A 263 -19.97 8.94 -16.22
N GLY A 264 -20.52 8.45 -15.11
CA GLY A 264 -21.13 9.27 -14.06
C GLY A 264 -20.11 9.91 -13.11
N PRO A 265 -20.55 10.90 -12.30
CA PRO A 265 -19.77 11.33 -11.16
C PRO A 265 -19.70 10.21 -10.12
N GLU A 266 -18.50 9.92 -9.65
CA GLU A 266 -18.21 8.97 -8.58
C GLU A 266 -17.76 9.73 -7.33
N VAL A 267 -18.16 9.22 -6.17
CA VAL A 267 -17.81 9.81 -4.87
C VAL A 267 -16.64 9.03 -4.30
N TRP A 268 -15.54 9.74 -4.04
CA TRP A 268 -14.34 9.19 -3.45
C TRP A 268 -14.05 9.82 -2.09
N GLN A 269 -13.99 8.99 -1.05
CA GLN A 269 -13.65 9.41 0.30
C GLN A 269 -12.15 9.25 0.54
N VAL A 270 -11.48 10.37 0.82
CA VAL A 270 -10.05 10.42 1.12
C VAL A 270 -9.87 10.62 2.62
N LEU A 271 -9.15 9.69 3.26
CA LEU A 271 -8.76 9.82 4.66
C LEU A 271 -7.80 11.00 4.81
N ALA A 272 -8.21 11.98 5.60
CA ALA A 272 -7.46 13.20 5.81
C ALA A 272 -7.47 13.58 7.28
N ARG A 273 -6.66 14.56 7.67
CA ARG A 273 -6.75 15.15 9.00
C ARG A 273 -6.38 16.61 9.01
N ASN A 274 -6.96 17.31 9.97
CA ASN A 274 -6.58 18.66 10.34
C ASN A 274 -5.08 18.78 10.71
N VAL A 275 -4.39 19.65 9.98
CA VAL A 275 -2.97 19.98 10.18
C VAL A 275 -2.74 20.68 11.51
N GLN A 276 -3.62 21.62 11.89
CA GLN A 276 -3.53 22.40 13.12
C GLN A 276 -4.67 22.02 14.05
N ALA A 277 -4.40 21.10 14.98
CA ALA A 277 -5.39 20.62 15.95
C ALA A 277 -6.04 21.71 16.84
N THR A 278 -5.44 22.90 16.91
CA THR A 278 -5.94 24.05 17.69
C THR A 278 -6.90 24.95 16.92
N LEU A 279 -6.95 24.84 15.59
CA LEU A 279 -7.89 25.55 14.74
C LEU A 279 -9.13 24.69 14.45
N PRO A 280 -10.30 25.32 14.21
CA PRO A 280 -11.47 24.59 13.76
C PRO A 280 -11.16 23.82 12.48
N ALA A 281 -11.63 22.56 12.43
CA ALA A 281 -11.67 21.83 11.18
C ALA A 281 -12.58 22.57 10.18
N PRO A 282 -12.36 22.39 8.87
CA PRO A 282 -13.31 22.78 7.85
C PRO A 282 -14.69 22.16 8.13
N GLY A 283 -15.72 22.74 7.50
CA GLY A 283 -17.09 22.23 7.55
C GLY A 283 -17.61 21.84 6.17
N PRO A 284 -18.80 21.20 6.08
CA PRO A 284 -19.30 20.58 4.84
C PRO A 284 -19.66 21.51 3.67
N GLN A 285 -19.34 22.79 3.77
CA GLN A 285 -19.55 23.79 2.72
C GLN A 285 -18.24 24.50 2.36
N ASP A 286 -17.13 24.12 2.98
CA ASP A 286 -15.82 24.64 2.65
C ASP A 286 -15.31 23.94 1.38
N GLU A 287 -14.87 24.75 0.43
CA GLU A 287 -14.17 24.30 -0.79
C GLU A 287 -12.67 24.25 -0.51
N PHE A 288 -11.97 23.33 -1.17
CA PHE A 288 -10.54 23.14 -1.01
C PHE A 288 -9.77 23.39 -2.30
N GLU A 289 -8.63 24.07 -2.19
CA GLU A 289 -7.59 24.02 -3.21
C GLU A 289 -6.67 22.83 -2.91
N ILE A 290 -6.52 21.92 -3.87
CA ILE A 290 -5.65 20.74 -3.72
C ILE A 290 -4.23 21.12 -4.14
N GLN A 291 -3.28 20.98 -3.22
CA GLN A 291 -1.86 21.22 -3.45
C GLN A 291 -1.08 19.89 -3.43
N SER A 292 0.03 19.87 -4.18
CA SER A 292 0.90 18.69 -4.23
C SER A 292 1.53 18.39 -2.87
N ALA A 293 1.66 17.10 -2.56
CA ALA A 293 2.39 16.62 -1.39
C ALA A 293 3.84 17.13 -1.35
N ASP A 294 4.43 17.42 -2.51
CA ASP A 294 5.80 17.94 -2.64
C ASP A 294 5.95 19.39 -2.18
N GLU A 295 4.85 20.14 -2.04
CA GLU A 295 4.90 21.50 -1.49
C GLU A 295 5.08 21.52 0.03
N ARG A 296 4.85 20.38 0.68
CA ARG A 296 4.82 20.20 2.13
C ARG A 296 5.61 18.96 2.59
N VAL A 297 6.81 18.78 2.02
CA VAL A 297 7.71 17.63 2.24
C VAL A 297 7.78 17.15 3.70
N GLY A 298 8.04 18.05 4.66
CA GLY A 298 8.15 17.65 6.07
C GLY A 298 6.88 17.04 6.65
N MET A 299 5.69 17.48 6.23
CA MET A 299 4.43 16.88 6.67
C MET A 299 4.11 15.61 5.87
N ARG A 300 4.37 15.61 4.56
CA ARG A 300 4.26 14.42 3.70
C ARG A 300 5.07 13.27 4.26
N ASP A 301 6.33 13.51 4.62
CA ASP A 301 7.23 12.47 5.11
C ASP A 301 6.77 11.93 6.49
N VAL A 302 6.14 12.78 7.32
CA VAL A 302 5.46 12.29 8.53
C VAL A 302 4.31 11.36 8.14
N MET A 303 3.40 11.76 7.25
CA MET A 303 2.27 10.91 6.84
C MET A 303 2.75 9.60 6.21
N TRP A 304 3.77 9.65 5.35
CA TRP A 304 4.40 8.47 4.75
C TRP A 304 4.98 7.53 5.81
N LEU A 305 5.66 8.06 6.83
CA LEU A 305 6.18 7.24 7.93
C LEU A 305 5.05 6.47 8.62
N TYR A 306 3.96 7.14 9.00
CA TYR A 306 2.84 6.50 9.69
C TYR A 306 2.08 5.51 8.81
N GLN A 307 2.04 5.71 7.49
CA GLN A 307 1.51 4.73 6.55
C GLN A 307 2.23 3.38 6.64
N GLY A 308 3.53 3.38 6.93
CA GLY A 308 4.35 2.16 7.09
C GLY A 308 4.45 1.63 8.52
N MET A 309 3.76 2.24 9.50
CA MET A 309 3.87 1.86 10.90
C MET A 309 2.73 0.94 11.36
N ASN A 310 3.02 0.18 12.42
CA ASN A 310 2.04 -0.62 13.15
C ASN A 310 2.12 -0.20 14.63
N LEU A 311 1.62 1.00 14.96
CA LEU A 311 1.51 1.42 16.36
C LEU A 311 0.23 0.84 16.98
N GLN A 312 0.11 0.95 18.31
CA GLN A 312 -1.13 0.60 18.97
C GLN A 312 -2.25 1.54 18.47
N PRO A 313 -3.39 1.01 17.97
CA PRO A 313 -4.47 1.83 17.41
C PRO A 313 -4.99 2.90 18.37
N GLU A 314 -4.85 2.69 19.69
CA GLU A 314 -5.28 3.62 20.73
C GLU A 314 -4.41 4.87 20.85
N ILE A 315 -3.15 4.83 20.41
CA ILE A 315 -2.20 5.96 20.53
C ILE A 315 -1.75 6.50 19.18
N GLU A 316 -1.77 5.68 18.13
CA GLU A 316 -1.27 6.06 16.81
C GLU A 316 -1.87 7.38 16.30
N PRO A 317 -3.21 7.59 16.31
CA PRO A 317 -3.79 8.83 15.80
C PRO A 317 -3.28 10.05 16.56
N LEU A 318 -3.12 9.94 17.88
CA LEU A 318 -2.61 11.05 18.69
C LEU A 318 -1.14 11.35 18.37
N ILE A 319 -0.28 10.34 18.36
CA ILE A 319 1.15 10.55 18.10
C ILE A 319 1.34 11.13 16.69
N GLN A 320 0.60 10.61 15.70
CA GLN A 320 0.56 11.16 14.34
C GLN A 320 0.14 12.64 14.31
N GLN A 321 -0.89 13.04 15.05
CA GLN A 321 -1.32 14.45 15.15
C GLN A 321 -0.25 15.34 15.78
N LEU A 322 0.41 14.86 16.84
CA LEU A 322 1.49 15.61 17.49
C LEU A 322 2.70 15.75 16.56
N SER A 323 3.08 14.68 15.86
CA SER A 323 4.16 14.72 14.87
C SER A 323 3.86 15.70 13.74
N LEU A 324 2.62 15.70 13.23
CA LEU A 324 2.17 16.66 12.24
C LEU A 324 2.23 18.11 12.75
N SER A 325 1.86 18.35 14.01
CA SER A 325 1.94 19.66 14.66
C SER A 325 3.39 20.15 14.81
N ILE A 326 4.33 19.24 15.11
CA ILE A 326 5.76 19.54 15.21
C ILE A 326 6.34 19.85 13.82
N ALA A 327 5.98 19.06 12.80
CA ALA A 327 6.45 19.24 11.43
C ALA A 327 5.96 20.57 10.83
N SER A 328 4.65 20.82 10.93
CA SER A 328 3.98 22.02 10.38
C SER A 328 4.29 23.31 11.12
N GLY A 329 4.55 23.22 12.44
CA GLY A 329 4.61 24.39 13.32
C GLY A 329 5.84 24.43 14.22
N ASN A 330 5.68 25.09 15.36
CA ASN A 330 6.70 25.20 16.40
C ASN A 330 6.11 25.09 17.83
N PRO A 331 5.31 24.04 18.11
CA PRO A 331 4.59 23.90 19.37
C PRO A 331 5.55 23.75 20.56
N GLY A 332 5.11 24.20 21.74
CA GLY A 332 5.82 24.00 23.01
C GLY A 332 5.35 22.75 23.74
N TYR A 333 6.03 22.37 24.83
CA TYR A 333 5.66 21.17 25.60
C TYR A 333 4.23 21.24 26.14
N ALA A 334 3.81 22.37 26.69
CA ALA A 334 2.50 22.50 27.31
C ALA A 334 1.34 22.27 26.32
N GLU A 335 1.49 22.72 25.08
CA GLU A 335 0.50 22.56 24.01
C GLU A 335 0.37 21.09 23.59
N LEU A 336 1.51 20.43 23.36
CA LEU A 336 1.51 19.01 23.00
C LEU A 336 1.05 18.12 24.16
N ALA A 337 1.44 18.44 25.40
CA ALA A 337 1.04 17.70 26.59
C ALA A 337 -0.47 17.80 26.87
N GLU A 338 -1.10 18.95 26.58
CA GLU A 338 -2.55 19.11 26.68
C GLU A 338 -3.28 18.13 25.76
N LEU A 339 -2.86 18.04 24.50
CA LEU A 339 -3.39 17.06 23.55
C LEU A 339 -3.09 15.62 24.00
N ALA A 340 -1.87 15.37 24.48
CA ALA A 340 -1.44 14.04 24.89
C ALA A 340 -2.21 13.50 26.11
N SER A 341 -2.65 14.39 27.00
CA SER A 341 -3.42 14.07 28.20
C SER A 341 -4.80 13.44 27.94
N ARG A 342 -5.23 13.38 26.67
CA ARG A 342 -6.48 12.74 26.24
C ARG A 342 -6.40 11.21 26.20
N THR A 343 -5.23 10.63 26.43
CA THR A 343 -5.00 9.18 26.47
C THR A 343 -4.67 8.69 27.88
N PRO A 344 -4.78 7.38 28.18
CA PRO A 344 -4.38 6.85 29.48
C PRO A 344 -2.85 6.80 29.69
N TYR A 345 -2.05 7.17 28.69
CA TYR A 345 -0.59 7.13 28.73
C TYR A 345 -0.01 8.44 29.27
N ALA A 346 1.22 8.38 29.79
CA ALA A 346 1.90 9.57 30.28
C ALA A 346 2.12 10.57 29.13
N PRO A 347 1.71 11.85 29.27
CA PRO A 347 1.91 12.87 28.24
C PRO A 347 3.36 12.98 27.78
N GLU A 348 4.32 12.82 28.69
CA GLU A 348 5.75 12.86 28.43
C GLU A 348 6.18 11.79 27.42
N GLU A 349 5.64 10.56 27.53
CA GLU A 349 5.94 9.46 26.61
C GLU A 349 5.39 9.72 25.22
N ILE A 350 4.12 10.14 25.13
CA ILE A 350 3.48 10.43 23.85
C ILE A 350 4.18 11.59 23.14
N VAL A 351 4.51 12.66 23.88
CA VAL A 351 5.26 13.79 23.32
C VAL A 351 6.67 13.37 22.89
N GLY A 352 7.35 12.56 23.71
CA GLY A 352 8.67 12.01 23.36
C GLY A 352 8.64 11.21 22.07
N LEU A 353 7.70 10.27 21.94
CA LEU A 353 7.48 9.48 20.73
C LEU A 353 7.18 10.37 19.52
N ALA A 354 6.30 11.35 19.66
CA ALA A 354 5.95 12.25 18.58
C ALA A 354 7.17 13.02 18.05
N VAL A 355 8.05 13.51 18.94
CA VAL A 355 9.29 14.17 18.55
C VAL A 355 10.25 13.20 17.86
N ALA A 356 10.42 11.99 18.39
CA ALA A 356 11.30 10.98 17.79
C ALA A 356 10.82 10.58 16.38
N TYR A 357 9.52 10.36 16.19
CA TYR A 357 8.97 10.02 14.89
C TYR A 357 9.03 11.18 13.90
N THR A 358 8.86 12.42 14.37
CA THR A 358 9.05 13.60 13.52
C THR A 358 10.50 13.74 13.05
N ASP A 359 11.48 13.44 13.91
CA ASP A 359 12.89 13.42 13.52
C ASP A 359 13.19 12.29 12.52
N SER A 360 12.63 11.10 12.74
CA SER A 360 12.82 9.97 11.81
C SER A 360 12.19 10.19 10.45
N SER A 361 11.20 11.08 10.33
CA SER A 361 10.62 11.49 9.05
C SER A 361 11.52 12.48 8.29
N GLY A 362 12.66 12.88 8.86
CA GLY A 362 13.60 13.84 8.24
C GLY A 362 13.40 15.30 8.67
N THR A 363 12.42 15.62 9.53
CA THR A 363 12.26 16.97 10.07
C THR A 363 13.32 17.23 11.15
N ASP A 364 14.12 18.30 11.01
CA ASP A 364 15.09 18.69 12.05
C ASP A 364 14.38 19.25 13.30
N VAL A 365 14.10 18.36 14.24
CA VAL A 365 13.43 18.71 15.50
C VAL A 365 14.32 19.57 16.42
N THR A 366 15.65 19.58 16.23
CA THR A 366 16.57 20.31 17.11
C THR A 366 16.40 21.83 17.01
N THR A 367 15.83 22.30 15.90
CA THR A 367 15.47 23.70 15.65
C THR A 367 14.13 24.09 16.26
N LYS A 368 13.33 23.12 16.74
CA LYS A 368 11.97 23.34 17.22
C LYS A 368 11.96 23.69 18.72
N ARG A 369 10.92 24.43 19.12
CA ARG A 369 10.68 24.85 20.52
C ARG A 369 10.52 23.65 21.45
N ILE A 370 9.83 22.59 20.99
CA ILE A 370 9.68 21.37 21.78
C ILE A 370 11.03 20.76 22.19
N TRP A 371 12.04 20.83 21.32
CA TRP A 371 13.38 20.36 21.62
C TRP A 371 14.12 21.24 22.63
N ALA A 372 13.96 22.56 22.51
CA ALA A 372 14.48 23.51 23.51
C ALA A 372 13.84 23.31 24.90
N GLU A 373 12.63 22.78 24.96
CA GLU A 373 11.90 22.47 26.19
C GLU A 373 12.07 21.02 26.68
N ARG A 374 12.99 20.23 26.09
CA ARG A 374 13.12 18.79 26.38
C ARG A 374 13.37 18.42 27.84
N ASP A 375 14.04 19.28 28.61
CA ASP A 375 14.26 19.09 30.04
C ASP A 375 12.96 19.01 30.85
N ARG A 376 11.81 19.42 30.28
CA ARG A 376 10.49 19.33 30.90
C ARG A 376 9.89 17.92 30.89
N PHE A 377 10.29 17.08 29.93
CA PHE A 377 9.66 15.76 29.74
C PHE A 377 10.65 14.61 29.67
N VAL A 378 11.88 14.83 29.15
CA VAL A 378 12.92 13.79 29.04
C VAL A 378 13.23 13.09 30.38
N PRO A 379 13.31 13.80 31.53
CA PRO A 379 13.57 13.13 32.81
C PRO A 379 12.49 12.15 33.27
N ALA A 380 11.27 12.25 32.73
CA ALA A 380 10.13 11.40 33.06
C ALA A 380 9.92 10.24 32.08
N LEU A 381 10.66 10.21 30.96
CA LEU A 381 10.63 9.10 30.01
C LEU A 381 11.12 7.81 30.67
N THR A 382 10.35 6.75 30.50
CA THR A 382 10.60 5.41 31.01
C THR A 382 11.27 4.54 29.96
N ASP A 383 10.96 4.72 28.67
CA ASP A 383 11.57 3.98 27.57
C ASP A 383 13.08 4.33 27.43
N PRO A 384 14.01 3.37 27.53
CA PRO A 384 15.44 3.64 27.43
C PRO A 384 15.91 4.05 26.03
N GLY A 385 15.27 3.53 24.98
CA GLY A 385 15.61 3.87 23.59
C GLY A 385 15.22 5.30 23.28
N LEU A 386 14.04 5.70 23.71
CA LEU A 386 13.51 7.05 23.58
C LEU A 386 14.36 8.06 24.37
N ARG A 387 14.74 7.75 25.61
CA ARG A 387 15.70 8.58 26.36
C ARG A 387 17.02 8.75 25.62
N ARG A 388 17.60 7.65 25.14
CA ARG A 388 18.87 7.66 24.40
C ARG A 388 18.80 8.55 23.17
N PHE A 389 17.67 8.57 22.45
CA PHE A 389 17.46 9.47 21.32
C PHE A 389 17.68 10.95 21.71
N PHE A 390 17.12 11.40 22.83
CA PHE A 390 17.29 12.78 23.32
C PHE A 390 18.67 13.09 23.92
N GLU A 391 19.37 12.07 24.41
CA GLU A 391 20.70 12.23 25.03
C GLU A 391 21.85 12.24 24.00
N THR A 392 21.64 11.66 22.82
CA THR A 392 22.70 11.43 21.82
C THR A 392 22.67 12.37 20.62
N ARG A 393 21.61 13.16 20.48
CA ARG A 393 21.44 14.25 19.53
C ARG A 393 21.78 15.58 20.21
#